data_AF-A0A964HD42-F1
#
_entry.id   AF-A0A964HD42-F1
#
_cell.length_a   1.000
_cell.length_b   1.000
_cell.length_c   1.000
_cell.angle_alpha   90.00
_cell.angle_beta   90.00
_cell.angle_gamma   90.00
#
_symmetry.space_group_name_H-M   'P 1'
#
loop_
_entity.id
_entity.type
_entity.pdbx_description
1 polymer ?
#
loop_
_entity_poly.entity_id
_entity_poly.type
_entity_poly.pdbx_seq_one_letter_code
_entity_poly.pdbx_strand_id
1 'polypeptide(L)'
;MARAIALAHHSPFGLGGGQFRDPQAEGFVETVWPGCFRREVFDQAGPIDERRSRTEDLEFNARLRAAGFTIYLSPAIRAWYYCRTTLGGTWRQRWSDGFEITRFLPDNPAAPRLRHFAPLAFVSGLLLSGAAALLLPGRSPGAQLSAVLFWSIIAAYFSASLFFSIRSACLVTRSCDNSGVQQYGPTALLPAVFATLHVSYGLGSLWGLVSLPFRAGVRHRGAETRMV
;
A
#
# COMPACT_ATOMS: atom_id res chain seq x y z
N MET A 1 9.78 12.27 13.63
CA MET A 1 8.75 11.34 13.12
C MET A 1 8.39 11.57 11.65
N ALA A 2 7.83 12.72 11.25
CA ALA A 2 7.43 13.01 9.85
C ALA A 2 8.47 12.64 8.77
N ARG A 3 9.74 13.01 8.98
CA ARG A 3 10.83 12.68 8.07
C ARG A 3 11.10 11.17 7.94
N ALA A 4 10.93 10.40 9.02
CA ALA A 4 11.06 8.93 8.97
C ALA A 4 9.89 8.29 8.20
N ILE A 5 8.69 8.85 8.33
CA ILE A 5 7.51 8.46 7.53
C ILE A 5 7.76 8.75 6.04
N ALA A 6 8.28 9.93 5.72
CA ALA A 6 8.66 10.28 4.35
C ALA A 6 9.72 9.34 3.77
N LEU A 7 10.76 9.03 4.55
CA LEU A 7 11.79 8.08 4.13
C LEU A 7 11.22 6.67 3.88
N ALA A 8 10.31 6.20 4.74
CA ALA A 8 9.62 4.92 4.55
C ALA A 8 8.76 4.90 3.28
N HIS A 9 8.16 6.04 2.87
CA HIS A 9 7.38 6.14 1.64
C HIS A 9 8.21 5.89 0.37
N HIS A 10 9.49 6.25 0.36
CA HIS A 10 10.41 6.00 -0.75
C HIS A 10 11.06 4.61 -0.71
N SER A 11 10.92 3.89 0.40
CA SER A 11 11.38 2.50 0.48
C SER A 11 10.39 1.57 -0.23
N PRO A 12 10.86 0.66 -1.11
CA PRO A 12 9.98 -0.35 -1.70
C PRO A 12 9.36 -1.27 -0.64
N PHE A 13 10.04 -1.46 0.49
CA PHE A 13 9.48 -2.19 1.63
C PHE A 13 8.38 -1.42 2.35
N GLY A 14 8.33 -0.09 2.29
CA GLY A 14 7.28 0.68 2.96
C GLY A 14 5.95 0.69 2.20
N LEU A 15 5.98 0.97 0.90
CA LEU A 15 4.77 1.17 0.08
C LEU A 15 4.74 0.34 -1.23
N GLY A 16 5.60 -0.67 -1.38
CA GLY A 16 5.53 -1.61 -2.50
C GLY A 16 6.14 -1.11 -3.83
N GLY A 17 6.93 -0.04 -3.81
CA GLY A 17 7.76 0.37 -4.96
C GLY A 17 6.97 0.83 -6.19
N GLY A 18 6.05 1.79 -6.03
CA GLY A 18 5.45 2.48 -7.19
C GLY A 18 6.48 3.36 -7.89
N GLN A 19 6.63 3.22 -9.21
CA GLN A 19 7.62 3.96 -10.01
C GLN A 19 7.49 5.48 -9.86
N PHE A 20 6.27 6.00 -9.71
CA PHE A 20 6.02 7.43 -9.48
C PHE A 20 6.60 7.99 -8.16
N ARG A 21 7.17 7.13 -7.28
CA ARG A 21 7.89 7.55 -6.07
C ARG A 21 9.40 7.59 -6.24
N ASP A 22 9.89 7.10 -7.38
CA ASP A 22 11.29 7.19 -7.77
C ASP A 22 11.49 8.50 -8.56
N PRO A 23 12.28 9.45 -8.06
CA PRO A 23 12.53 10.73 -8.74
C PRO A 23 13.18 10.60 -10.12
N GLN A 24 13.81 9.47 -10.42
CA GLN A 24 14.51 9.20 -11.68
C GLN A 24 13.69 8.34 -12.64
N ALA A 25 12.50 7.87 -12.23
CA ALA A 25 11.68 7.03 -13.10
C ALA A 25 10.99 7.85 -14.19
N GLU A 26 11.09 7.37 -15.42
CA GLU A 26 10.43 7.90 -16.60
C GLU A 26 9.91 6.75 -17.46
N GLY A 27 8.77 6.95 -18.13
CA GLY A 27 8.23 5.99 -19.08
C GLY A 27 6.80 5.58 -18.80
N PHE A 28 6.33 4.57 -19.53
CA PHE A 28 4.97 4.06 -19.36
C PHE A 28 4.83 3.26 -18.07
N VAL A 29 3.82 3.62 -17.28
CA VAL A 29 3.52 3.03 -15.98
C VAL A 29 2.06 2.59 -15.94
N GLU A 30 1.70 1.71 -15.02
CA GLU A 30 0.29 1.30 -14.91
C GLU A 30 -0.57 2.23 -14.05
N THR A 31 0.06 3.05 -13.21
CA THR A 31 -0.64 3.94 -12.27
C THR A 31 0.26 5.09 -11.84
N VAL A 32 -0.34 6.26 -11.64
CA VAL A 32 0.29 7.48 -11.12
C VAL A 32 -0.61 8.11 -10.06
N TRP A 33 0.02 8.81 -9.11
CA TRP A 33 -0.69 9.65 -8.15
C TRP A 33 0.15 10.87 -7.75
N PRO A 34 -0.38 12.10 -7.90
CA PRO A 34 -1.52 12.49 -8.75
C PRO A 34 -1.17 12.44 -10.26
N GLY A 35 -2.16 12.64 -11.14
CA GLY A 35 -1.97 12.65 -12.60
C GLY A 35 -2.65 13.83 -13.30
N CYS A 36 -2.19 14.16 -14.50
CA CYS A 36 -2.83 15.14 -15.39
C CYS A 36 -3.49 14.40 -16.55
N PHE A 37 -4.77 14.66 -16.80
CA PHE A 37 -5.57 13.92 -17.77
C PHE A 37 -6.13 14.84 -18.85
N ARG A 38 -6.15 14.37 -20.10
CA ARG A 38 -6.90 15.04 -21.17
C ARG A 38 -8.39 14.88 -20.91
N ARG A 39 -9.21 15.85 -21.34
CA ARG A 39 -10.66 15.80 -21.16
C ARG A 39 -11.29 14.53 -21.76
N GLU A 40 -10.84 14.13 -22.94
CA GLU A 40 -11.32 12.95 -23.67
C GLU A 40 -11.24 11.63 -22.87
N VAL A 41 -10.33 11.56 -21.90
CA VAL A 41 -10.18 10.41 -21.01
C VAL A 41 -11.44 10.23 -20.16
N PHE A 42 -12.04 11.32 -19.69
CA PHE A 42 -13.27 11.28 -18.91
C PHE A 42 -14.50 10.97 -19.77
N ASP A 43 -14.49 11.38 -21.04
CA ASP A 43 -15.57 11.08 -21.98
C ASP A 43 -15.65 9.58 -22.28
N GLN A 44 -14.50 8.87 -22.29
CA GLN A 44 -14.43 7.43 -22.56
C GLN A 44 -14.48 6.57 -21.30
N ALA A 45 -13.67 6.89 -20.28
CA ALA A 45 -13.57 6.08 -19.07
C ALA A 45 -14.65 6.43 -18.04
N GLY A 46 -15.27 7.61 -18.13
CA GLY A 46 -16.17 8.17 -17.12
C GLY A 46 -15.42 8.92 -16.00
N PRO A 47 -16.13 9.62 -15.10
CA PRO A 47 -15.52 10.36 -13.99
C PRO A 47 -14.84 9.43 -12.98
N ILE A 48 -14.05 10.03 -12.08
CA ILE A 48 -13.51 9.33 -10.91
C ILE A 48 -14.67 8.95 -9.98
N ASP A 49 -14.64 7.73 -9.44
CA ASP A 49 -15.71 7.23 -8.57
C ASP A 49 -15.61 7.82 -7.16
N GLU A 50 -16.42 8.85 -6.87
CA GLU A 50 -16.45 9.57 -5.58
C GLU A 50 -16.83 8.69 -4.38
N ARG A 51 -17.39 7.50 -4.61
CA ARG A 51 -17.69 6.54 -3.53
C ARG A 51 -16.41 5.94 -2.94
N ARG A 52 -15.29 6.04 -3.66
CA ARG A 52 -13.98 5.56 -3.21
C ARG A 52 -13.25 6.70 -2.55
N SER A 53 -12.74 6.43 -1.35
CA SER A 53 -12.07 7.47 -0.56
C SER A 53 -10.55 7.36 -0.54
N ARG A 54 -10.01 6.18 -0.88
CA ARG A 54 -8.56 5.88 -0.81
C ARG A 54 -7.98 5.14 -2.01
N THR A 55 -8.81 4.73 -2.97
CA THR A 55 -8.41 3.92 -4.13
C THR A 55 -8.99 4.47 -5.44
N GLU A 56 -9.43 5.71 -5.44
CA GLU A 56 -10.07 6.38 -6.56
C GLU A 56 -9.11 6.50 -7.76
N ASP A 57 -7.84 6.82 -7.49
CA ASP A 57 -6.77 6.91 -8.47
C ASP A 57 -6.40 5.55 -9.08
N LEU A 58 -6.29 4.53 -8.23
CA LEU A 58 -5.95 3.17 -8.64
C LEU A 58 -7.04 2.57 -9.53
N GLU A 59 -8.30 2.76 -9.14
CA GLU A 59 -9.46 2.32 -9.91
C GLU A 59 -9.56 3.06 -11.24
N PHE A 60 -9.43 4.38 -11.23
CA PHE A 60 -9.48 5.18 -12.44
C PHE A 60 -8.38 4.79 -13.41
N ASN A 61 -7.13 4.69 -12.96
CA ASN A 61 -6.00 4.26 -13.78
C ASN A 61 -6.18 2.83 -14.35
N ALA A 62 -6.91 1.95 -13.64
CA ALA A 62 -7.26 0.64 -14.17
C ALA A 62 -8.31 0.72 -15.29
N ARG A 63 -9.34 1.56 -15.14
CA ARG A 63 -10.31 1.84 -16.21
C ARG A 63 -9.65 2.46 -17.43
N LEU A 64 -8.71 3.40 -17.25
CA LEU A 64 -7.99 4.01 -18.36
C LEU A 64 -7.27 2.97 -19.22
N ARG A 65 -6.53 2.07 -18.56
CA ARG A 65 -5.84 0.96 -19.23
C ARG A 65 -6.82 0.02 -19.93
N ALA A 66 -7.95 -0.29 -19.29
CA ALA A 66 -8.99 -1.12 -19.89
C ALA A 66 -9.62 -0.47 -21.14
N ALA A 67 -9.70 0.87 -21.18
CA ALA A 67 -10.14 1.65 -22.33
C ALA A 67 -9.04 1.87 -23.39
N GLY A 68 -7.86 1.26 -23.23
CA GLY A 68 -6.76 1.35 -24.20
C GLY A 68 -5.86 2.58 -24.06
N PHE A 69 -6.07 3.41 -23.03
CA PHE A 69 -5.16 4.52 -22.73
C PHE A 69 -3.87 4.03 -22.07
N THR A 70 -2.79 4.78 -22.30
CA THR A 70 -1.50 4.60 -21.64
C THR A 70 -1.23 5.73 -20.66
N ILE A 71 -0.51 5.42 -19.59
CA ILE A 71 -0.13 6.40 -18.57
C ILE A 71 1.38 6.58 -18.64
N TYR A 72 1.84 7.81 -18.80
CA TYR A 72 3.26 8.15 -18.89
C TYR A 72 3.69 8.92 -17.63
N LEU A 73 4.74 8.43 -16.98
CA LEU A 73 5.41 9.11 -15.88
C LEU A 73 6.55 9.95 -16.43
N SER A 74 6.54 11.25 -16.15
CA SER A 74 7.61 12.17 -16.53
C SER A 74 8.21 12.86 -15.30
N PRO A 75 9.54 12.87 -15.12
CA PRO A 75 10.22 13.53 -14.01
C PRO A 75 10.16 15.08 -14.08
N ALA A 76 9.71 15.62 -15.22
CA ALA A 76 9.44 17.05 -15.39
C ALA A 76 8.19 17.51 -14.62
N ILE A 77 7.24 16.62 -14.38
CA ILE A 77 6.00 16.91 -13.63
C ILE A 77 6.24 16.57 -12.16
N ARG A 78 6.24 17.59 -11.29
CA ARG A 78 6.54 17.44 -9.86
C ARG A 78 5.34 17.77 -8.99
N ALA A 79 5.09 16.93 -8.00
CA ALA A 79 4.09 17.15 -6.96
C ALA A 79 4.73 17.00 -5.58
N TRP A 80 4.47 17.94 -4.68
CA TRP A 80 4.94 17.87 -3.30
C TRP A 80 3.90 17.19 -2.43
N TYR A 81 4.31 16.09 -1.77
CA TYR A 81 3.46 15.34 -0.84
C TYR A 81 3.95 15.49 0.60
N TYR A 82 3.09 16.02 1.47
CA TYR A 82 3.36 16.15 2.88
C TYR A 82 2.85 14.92 3.65
N CYS A 83 3.80 14.14 4.18
CA CYS A 83 3.49 12.97 4.98
C CYS A 83 2.86 13.35 6.33
N ARG A 84 2.14 12.39 6.94
CA ARG A 84 1.65 12.53 8.31
C ARG A 84 2.82 12.74 9.29
N THR A 85 2.57 13.49 10.35
CA THR A 85 3.59 13.85 11.34
C THR A 85 3.70 12.86 12.50
N THR A 86 2.68 11.99 12.69
CA THR A 86 2.57 11.04 13.79
C THR A 86 2.28 9.62 13.32
N LEU A 87 2.69 8.62 14.11
CA LEU A 87 2.36 7.22 13.83
C LEU A 87 0.85 6.97 13.86
N GLY A 88 0.12 7.58 14.81
CA GLY A 88 -1.34 7.45 14.86
C GLY A 88 -2.04 8.03 13.62
N GLY A 89 -1.52 9.13 13.06
CA GLY A 89 -1.98 9.66 11.78
C GLY A 89 -1.74 8.70 10.62
N THR A 90 -0.52 8.14 10.55
CA THR A 90 -0.14 7.14 9.54
C THR A 90 -0.96 5.86 9.67
N TRP A 91 -1.19 5.38 10.89
CA TRP A 91 -2.00 4.21 11.19
C TRP A 91 -3.41 4.36 10.63
N ARG A 92 -4.10 5.47 10.96
CA ARG A 92 -5.46 5.72 10.45
C ARG A 92 -5.49 5.78 8.92
N GLN A 93 -4.51 6.46 8.32
CA GLN A 93 -4.41 6.56 6.87
C GLN A 93 -4.25 5.19 6.21
N ARG A 94 -3.30 4.37 6.69
CA ARG A 94 -2.99 3.06 6.12
C ARG A 94 -4.06 2.02 6.40
N TRP A 95 -4.71 2.07 7.57
CA TRP A 95 -5.91 1.29 7.85
C TRP A 95 -6.99 1.56 6.80
N SER A 96 -7.31 2.83 6.54
CA SER A 96 -8.31 3.19 5.54
C SER A 96 -7.91 2.71 4.14
N ASP A 97 -6.63 2.80 3.76
CA ASP A 97 -6.15 2.28 2.47
C ASP A 97 -6.36 0.77 2.34
N GLY A 98 -5.99 0.02 3.37
CA GLY A 98 -6.17 -1.43 3.41
C GLY A 98 -7.65 -1.83 3.40
N PHE A 99 -8.49 -1.09 4.12
CA PHE A 99 -9.93 -1.30 4.13
C PHE A 99 -10.52 -1.13 2.73
N GLU A 100 -10.26 0.00 2.08
CA GLU A 100 -10.85 0.33 0.78
C GLU A 100 -10.38 -0.62 -0.34
N ILE A 101 -9.09 -1.00 -0.35
CA ILE A 101 -8.54 -1.88 -1.40
C ILE A 101 -9.24 -3.24 -1.45
N THR A 102 -9.65 -3.76 -0.30
CA THR A 102 -10.32 -5.06 -0.19
C THR A 102 -11.83 -4.93 -0.26
N ARG A 103 -12.41 -3.90 0.35
CA ARG A 103 -13.84 -3.57 0.33
C ARG A 103 -14.40 -3.42 -1.09
N PHE A 104 -13.61 -2.82 -1.98
CA PHE A 104 -14.00 -2.53 -3.35
C PHE A 104 -13.30 -3.41 -4.39
N LEU A 105 -12.64 -4.48 -3.95
CA LEU A 105 -12.06 -5.48 -4.85
C LEU A 105 -13.09 -6.09 -5.83
N PRO A 106 -14.35 -6.40 -5.42
CA PRO A 106 -15.33 -6.97 -6.34
C PRO A 106 -15.72 -6.03 -7.50
N ASP A 107 -15.56 -4.72 -7.34
CA ASP A 107 -16.01 -3.73 -8.32
C ASP A 107 -15.00 -3.54 -9.45
N ASN A 108 -13.72 -3.71 -9.14
CA ASN A 108 -12.65 -3.66 -10.12
C ASN A 108 -11.47 -4.54 -9.66
N PRO A 109 -11.54 -5.86 -9.92
CA PRO A 109 -10.51 -6.80 -9.46
C PRO A 109 -9.16 -6.60 -10.15
N ALA A 110 -9.13 -5.90 -11.29
CA ALA A 110 -7.92 -5.61 -12.06
C ALA A 110 -7.15 -4.38 -11.52
N ALA A 111 -7.75 -3.59 -10.63
CA ALA A 111 -7.12 -2.39 -10.09
C ALA A 111 -5.93 -2.70 -9.13
N PRO A 112 -6.08 -3.53 -8.08
CA PRO A 112 -4.96 -3.87 -7.22
C PRO A 112 -4.01 -4.91 -7.81
N ARG A 113 -2.71 -4.64 -7.68
CA ARG A 113 -1.63 -5.63 -7.87
C ARG A 113 -1.45 -6.55 -6.65
N LEU A 114 -0.81 -7.71 -6.88
CA LEU A 114 -0.44 -8.69 -5.84
C LEU A 114 0.26 -8.07 -4.61
N ARG A 115 1.14 -7.07 -4.82
CA ARG A 115 1.84 -6.39 -3.72
C ARG A 115 0.93 -5.71 -2.69
N HIS A 116 -0.29 -5.31 -3.08
CA HIS A 116 -1.25 -4.71 -2.14
C HIS A 116 -1.80 -5.75 -1.14
N PHE A 117 -1.72 -7.04 -1.46
CA PHE A 117 -2.17 -8.11 -0.57
C PHE A 117 -1.07 -8.64 0.35
N ALA A 118 0.19 -8.21 0.17
CA ALA A 118 1.29 -8.66 1.02
C ALA A 118 1.09 -8.32 2.52
N PRO A 119 0.64 -7.09 2.90
CA PRO A 119 0.39 -6.79 4.31
C PRO A 119 -0.79 -7.58 4.89
N LEU A 120 -1.82 -7.86 4.08
CA LEU A 120 -2.93 -8.74 4.47
C LEU A 120 -2.45 -10.16 4.74
N ALA A 121 -1.67 -10.74 3.82
CA ALA A 121 -1.10 -12.08 4.00
C ALA A 121 -0.21 -12.16 5.24
N PHE A 122 0.60 -11.13 5.49
CA PHE A 122 1.44 -11.02 6.68
C PHE A 122 0.61 -11.04 7.98
N VAL A 123 -0.39 -10.15 8.11
CA VAL A 123 -1.22 -10.06 9.31
C VAL A 123 -2.05 -11.33 9.51
N SER A 124 -2.69 -11.84 8.46
CA SER A 124 -3.46 -13.08 8.52
C SER A 124 -2.58 -14.27 8.89
N GLY A 125 -1.37 -14.35 8.33
CA GLY A 125 -0.40 -15.39 8.67
C GLY A 125 -0.02 -15.38 10.15
N LEU A 126 0.27 -14.20 10.71
CA LEU A 126 0.56 -14.05 12.15
C LEU A 126 -0.64 -14.44 13.02
N LEU A 127 -1.85 -13.97 12.69
CA LEU A 127 -3.05 -14.26 13.47
C LEU A 127 -3.41 -15.75 13.44
N LEU A 128 -3.38 -16.39 12.27
CA LEU A 128 -3.74 -17.79 12.11
C LEU A 128 -2.71 -18.72 12.76
N SER A 129 -1.42 -18.49 12.50
CA SER A 129 -0.35 -19.31 13.10
C SER A 129 -0.26 -19.10 14.62
N GLY A 130 -0.41 -17.86 15.11
CA GLY A 130 -0.43 -17.56 16.53
C GLY A 130 -1.63 -18.18 17.24
N ALA A 131 -2.83 -18.06 16.68
CA ALA A 131 -4.04 -18.67 17.25
C ALA A 131 -3.93 -20.20 17.25
N ALA A 132 -3.47 -20.83 16.15
CA ALA A 132 -3.30 -22.28 16.09
C ALA A 132 -2.25 -22.79 17.10
N ALA A 133 -1.15 -22.06 17.30
CA ALA A 133 -0.14 -22.42 18.29
C ALA A 133 -0.68 -22.38 19.74
N LEU A 134 -1.63 -21.48 20.04
CA LEU A 134 -2.22 -21.33 21.37
C LEU A 134 -3.42 -22.26 21.63
N LEU A 135 -4.23 -22.53 20.60
CA LEU A 135 -5.47 -23.28 20.74
C LEU A 135 -5.30 -24.80 20.59
N LEU A 136 -4.26 -25.24 19.88
CA LEU A 136 -3.93 -26.67 19.76
C LEU A 136 -3.20 -27.17 21.01
N PRO A 137 -3.32 -28.47 21.35
CA PRO A 137 -2.56 -29.05 22.46
C PRO A 137 -1.05 -28.82 22.26
N GLY A 138 -0.36 -28.25 23.24
CA GLY A 138 1.02 -27.75 23.07
C GLY A 138 2.06 -28.81 22.67
N ARG A 139 1.79 -30.11 22.92
CA ARG A 139 2.63 -31.22 22.47
C ARG A 139 2.22 -31.81 21.11
N SER A 140 1.14 -31.32 20.51
CA SER A 140 0.71 -31.78 19.19
C SER A 140 1.68 -31.27 18.12
N PRO A 141 1.96 -32.06 17.07
CA PRO A 141 2.77 -31.61 15.94
C PRO A 141 2.21 -30.34 15.28
N GLY A 142 0.88 -30.17 15.29
CA GLY A 142 0.22 -28.98 14.75
C GLY A 142 0.52 -27.69 15.52
N ALA A 143 0.53 -27.74 16.87
CA ALA A 143 0.90 -26.60 17.70
C ALA A 143 2.36 -26.18 17.47
N GLN A 144 3.26 -27.17 17.40
CA GLN A 144 4.69 -26.94 17.17
C GLN A 144 4.95 -26.33 15.79
N LEU A 145 4.34 -26.89 14.73
CA LEU A 145 4.44 -26.34 13.38
C LEU A 145 3.91 -24.90 13.33
N SER A 146 2.76 -24.63 13.95
CA SER A 146 2.16 -23.30 13.99
C SER A 146 3.05 -22.29 14.72
N ALA A 147 3.69 -22.70 15.83
CA ALA A 147 4.65 -21.85 16.54
C ALA A 147 5.90 -21.55 15.70
N VAL A 148 6.44 -22.55 15.00
CA VAL A 148 7.57 -22.35 14.07
C VAL A 148 7.20 -21.40 12.93
N LEU A 149 6.01 -21.54 12.35
CA LEU A 149 5.52 -20.64 11.32
C LEU A 149 5.37 -19.21 11.85
N PHE A 150 4.77 -19.02 13.03
CA PHE A 150 4.61 -17.72 13.65
C PHE A 150 5.95 -17.01 13.86
N TRP A 151 6.92 -17.69 14.49
CA TRP A 151 8.23 -17.13 14.75
C TRP A 151 9.06 -16.92 13.48
N SER A 152 8.92 -17.77 12.47
CA SER A 152 9.62 -17.59 11.19
C SER A 152 9.09 -16.37 10.44
N ILE A 153 7.77 -16.10 10.45
CA ILE A 153 7.18 -14.88 9.89
C ILE A 153 7.71 -13.63 10.62
N ILE A 154 7.74 -13.64 11.96
CA ILE A 154 8.30 -12.53 12.75
C ILE A 154 9.77 -12.30 12.42
N ALA A 155 10.58 -13.36 12.41
CA ALA A 155 12.01 -13.28 12.15
C ALA A 155 12.28 -12.75 10.73
N ALA A 156 11.56 -13.26 9.72
CA ALA A 156 11.67 -12.80 8.34
C ALA A 156 11.28 -11.32 8.21
N TYR A 157 10.17 -10.90 8.82
CA TYR A 157 9.72 -9.52 8.83
C TYR A 157 10.74 -8.59 9.50
N PHE A 158 11.22 -8.96 10.69
CA PHE A 158 12.21 -8.17 11.42
C PHE A 158 13.51 -8.01 10.62
N SER A 159 13.97 -9.10 9.99
CA SER A 159 15.18 -9.10 9.15
C SER A 159 15.03 -8.19 7.94
N ALA A 160 13.89 -8.28 7.23
CA ALA A 160 13.58 -7.40 6.11
C ALA A 160 13.49 -5.92 6.56
N SER A 161 12.77 -5.66 7.66
CA SER A 161 12.63 -4.33 8.24
C SER A 161 13.98 -3.71 8.60
N LEU A 162 14.89 -4.50 9.20
CA LEU A 162 16.23 -4.05 9.53
C LEU A 162 17.05 -3.77 8.26
N PHE A 163 17.06 -4.70 7.31
CA PHE A 163 17.75 -4.54 6.03
C PHE A 163 17.32 -3.26 5.29
N PHE A 164 16.02 -3.03 5.14
CA PHE A 164 15.51 -1.83 4.47
C PHE A 164 15.72 -0.56 5.27
N SER A 165 15.76 -0.64 6.61
CA SER A 165 16.12 0.50 7.46
C SER A 165 17.58 0.92 7.27
N ILE A 166 18.50 -0.06 7.25
CA ILE A 166 19.94 0.16 7.00
C ILE A 166 20.14 0.69 5.59
N ARG A 167 19.55 0.06 4.57
CA ARG A 167 19.63 0.53 3.18
C ARG A 167 19.17 1.99 3.06
N SER A 168 18.03 2.33 3.67
CA SER A 168 17.50 3.71 3.63
C SER A 168 18.46 4.68 4.33
N ALA A 169 19.07 4.28 5.45
CA ALA A 169 20.07 5.08 6.14
C ALA A 169 21.32 5.33 5.27
N CYS A 170 21.83 4.31 4.57
CA CYS A 170 22.99 4.44 3.70
C CYS A 170 22.71 5.31 2.46
N LEU A 171 21.49 5.29 1.93
CA LEU A 171 21.11 6.16 0.81
C LEU A 171 21.03 7.62 1.25
N VAL A 172 20.45 7.87 2.42
CA VAL A 172 20.38 9.20 3.03
C VAL A 172 21.77 9.80 3.26
N THR A 173 22.71 9.04 3.83
CA THR A 173 24.06 9.55 4.13
C THR A 173 24.86 9.89 2.88
N ARG A 174 24.61 9.22 1.75
CA ARG A 174 25.23 9.51 0.45
C ARG A 174 24.65 10.72 -0.26
N SER A 175 23.41 11.10 0.06
CA SER A 175 22.72 12.27 -0.51
C SER A 175 22.93 13.57 0.27
N CYS A 176 23.76 13.55 1.33
CA CYS A 176 24.18 14.76 2.02
C CYS A 176 25.10 15.59 1.12
N ASP A 177 24.48 16.39 0.26
CA ASP A 177 25.11 17.49 -0.45
C ASP A 177 25.58 18.57 0.56
N ASN A 178 26.58 19.38 0.22
CA ASN A 178 27.27 20.38 1.06
C ASN A 178 26.37 21.53 1.59
N SER A 179 25.05 21.39 1.52
CA SER A 179 24.04 22.38 1.91
C SER A 179 23.71 22.41 3.41
N GLY A 180 24.30 21.52 4.24
CA GLY A 180 24.15 21.54 5.69
C GLY A 180 22.76 21.19 6.23
N VAL A 181 21.77 20.92 5.36
CA VAL A 181 20.42 20.52 5.77
C VAL A 181 20.37 19.01 5.89
N GLN A 182 20.22 18.49 7.12
CA GLN A 182 19.98 17.08 7.37
C GLN A 182 18.62 16.68 6.77
N GLN A 183 18.62 16.26 5.51
CA GLN A 183 17.42 16.08 4.67
C GLN A 183 16.49 14.96 5.15
N TYR A 184 16.98 13.99 5.93
CA TYR A 184 16.17 12.84 6.36
C TYR A 184 16.29 12.58 7.86
N GLY A 185 15.18 12.15 8.44
CA GLY A 185 15.00 12.02 9.90
C GLY A 185 15.66 10.78 10.49
N PRO A 186 15.42 10.50 11.78
CA PRO A 186 16.05 9.39 12.48
C PRO A 186 15.65 8.05 11.87
N THR A 187 16.60 7.42 11.17
CA THR A 187 16.46 6.10 10.53
C THR A 187 16.18 5.00 11.53
N ALA A 188 16.59 5.19 12.80
CA ALA A 188 16.24 4.32 13.93
C ALA A 188 14.72 4.17 14.15
N LEU A 189 13.91 5.11 13.68
CA LEU A 189 12.45 5.02 13.77
C LEU A 189 11.81 4.22 12.62
N LEU A 190 12.56 3.88 11.57
CA LEU A 190 12.03 3.19 10.39
C LEU A 190 11.38 1.84 10.71
N PRO A 191 11.92 0.97 11.59
CA PRO A 191 11.25 -0.27 11.94
C PRO A 191 9.84 -0.05 12.51
N ALA A 192 9.69 0.95 13.39
CA ALA A 192 8.38 1.30 13.96
C ALA A 192 7.43 1.87 12.89
N VAL A 193 7.95 2.66 11.96
CA VAL A 193 7.17 3.18 10.82
C VAL A 193 6.74 2.04 9.90
N PHE A 194 7.62 1.13 9.50
CA PHE A 194 7.27 -0.02 8.67
C PHE A 194 6.24 -0.91 9.35
N ALA A 195 6.42 -1.20 10.64
CA ALA A 195 5.41 -1.93 11.43
C ALA A 195 4.06 -1.22 11.39
N THR A 196 4.05 0.11 11.59
CA THR A 196 2.83 0.91 11.49
C THR A 196 2.21 0.79 10.09
N LEU A 197 2.98 0.91 9.02
CA LEU A 197 2.49 0.81 7.63
C LEU A 197 1.87 -0.56 7.35
N HIS A 198 2.58 -1.64 7.65
CA HIS A 198 2.16 -2.99 7.30
C HIS A 198 1.04 -3.53 8.18
N VAL A 199 1.14 -3.35 9.49
CA VAL A 199 0.15 -3.89 10.43
C VAL A 199 -1.18 -3.16 10.27
N SER A 200 -1.19 -1.83 10.22
CA SER A 200 -2.44 -1.08 10.06
C SER A 200 -3.10 -1.34 8.70
N TYR A 201 -2.32 -1.38 7.61
CA TYR A 201 -2.85 -1.73 6.29
C TYR A 201 -3.38 -3.16 6.27
N GLY A 202 -2.62 -4.13 6.76
CA GLY A 202 -3.02 -5.54 6.78
C GLY A 202 -4.28 -5.78 7.60
N LEU A 203 -4.39 -5.16 8.78
CA LEU A 203 -5.62 -5.22 9.60
C LEU A 203 -6.79 -4.52 8.91
N GLY A 204 -6.57 -3.35 8.30
CA GLY A 204 -7.57 -2.66 7.51
C GLY A 204 -8.09 -3.53 6.36
N SER A 205 -7.18 -4.19 5.64
CA SER A 205 -7.52 -5.15 4.58
C SER A 205 -8.28 -6.37 5.07
N LEU A 206 -7.90 -6.92 6.21
CA LEU A 206 -8.62 -8.03 6.82
C LEU A 206 -10.05 -7.60 7.17
N TRP A 207 -10.20 -6.42 7.77
CA TRP A 207 -11.50 -5.84 8.09
C TRP A 207 -12.34 -5.58 6.83
N GLY A 208 -11.74 -5.03 5.77
CA GLY A 208 -12.42 -4.77 4.51
C GLY A 208 -12.97 -6.06 3.88
N LEU A 209 -12.20 -7.15 3.89
CA LEU A 209 -12.66 -8.47 3.44
C LEU A 209 -13.82 -9.02 4.30
N VAL A 210 -13.66 -9.02 5.62
CA VAL A 210 -14.70 -9.52 6.54
C VAL A 210 -15.98 -8.69 6.43
N SER A 211 -15.86 -7.39 6.12
CA SER A 211 -17.00 -6.49 5.99
C SER A 211 -17.79 -6.67 4.69
N LEU A 212 -17.26 -7.35 3.67
CA LEU A 212 -17.87 -7.50 2.34
C LEU A 212 -19.36 -7.88 2.36
N PRO A 213 -19.82 -8.86 3.19
CA PRO A 213 -21.24 -9.22 3.26
C PRO A 213 -22.15 -8.09 3.73
N PHE A 214 -21.62 -7.15 4.51
CA PHE A 214 -22.35 -5.98 5.03
C PHE A 214 -22.28 -4.78 4.08
N ARG A 215 -21.91 -5.01 2.81
CA ARG A 215 -22.00 -3.99 1.77
C ARG A 215 -23.46 -3.79 1.39
N ALA A 216 -24.12 -2.87 2.08
CA ALA A 216 -25.44 -2.38 1.69
C ALA A 216 -25.45 -2.10 0.19
N GLY A 217 -26.44 -2.66 -0.49
CA GLY A 217 -26.54 -2.70 -1.95
C GLY A 217 -26.65 -1.33 -2.58
N VAL A 218 -25.52 -0.64 -2.73
CA VAL A 218 -25.34 0.39 -3.76
C VAL A 218 -25.17 -0.37 -5.08
N ARG A 219 -26.27 -0.98 -5.55
CA ARG A 219 -26.36 -1.52 -6.91
C ARG A 219 -26.24 -0.34 -7.87
N HIS A 220 -25.27 -0.45 -8.77
CA HIS A 220 -24.94 0.54 -9.77
C HIS A 220 -26.13 0.76 -10.72
N ARG A 221 -26.61 2.00 -10.83
CA ARG A 221 -27.21 2.52 -12.06
C ARG A 221 -26.09 3.26 -12.79
N GLY A 222 -25.53 2.67 -13.84
CA GLY A 222 -24.53 3.40 -14.65
C GLY A 222 -23.61 2.56 -15.54
N ALA A 223 -23.56 1.24 -15.36
CA ALA A 223 -22.76 0.36 -16.24
C ALA A 223 -23.63 -0.41 -17.26
N GLU A 224 -24.76 0.15 -17.68
CA GLU A 224 -25.37 -0.22 -18.96
C GLU A 224 -24.70 0.60 -20.07
N THR A 225 -23.41 0.37 -20.31
CA THR A 225 -22.82 0.73 -21.59
C THR A 225 -23.14 -0.41 -22.54
N ARG A 226 -24.18 -0.17 -23.33
CA ARG A 226 -24.59 -0.93 -24.51
C ARG A 226 -23.36 -1.51 -25.23
N MET A 227 -23.26 -2.84 -25.26
CA MET A 227 -22.65 -3.51 -26.41
C MET A 227 -23.62 -3.31 -27.58
N VAL A 228 -23.29 -2.38 -28.47
CA VAL A 228 -23.72 -2.38 -29.87
C VAL A 228 -22.46 -2.11 -30.69
#